data_AF-A0A1E8FEA6-F1
#
_entry.id   AF-A0A1E8FEA6-F1
#
_cell.length_a   1.000
_cell.length_b   1.000
_cell.length_c   1.000
_cell.angle_alpha   90.00
_cell.angle_beta   90.00
_cell.angle_gamma   90.00
#
_symmetry.space_group_name_H-M   'P 1'
#
loop_
_entity.id
_entity.type
_entity.pdbx_description
1 polymer ?
#
loop_
_entity_poly.entity_id
_entity_poly.type
_entity_poly.pdbx_seq_one_letter_code
_entity_poly.pdbx_strand_id
1 'polypeptide(L)'
;MRSAWLAGSALLVAAGSVSSVQAAALDSHVESKLIAVCKAIKADSRIDLQRAVKDSGISYHRLADGLVCNGMDMYTFAMQHEAQSTGAIIARRTDLDERSLTARK
;
A
#
# COMPACT_ATOMS: atom_id res chain seq x y z
N MET A 1 -48.89 40.44 -1.53
CA MET A 1 -49.43 39.42 -0.61
C MET A 1 -48.99 38.06 -1.14
N ARG A 2 -47.74 37.65 -0.87
CA ARG A 2 -47.33 36.51 -0.03
C ARG A 2 -48.07 35.20 -0.33
N SER A 3 -47.48 34.36 -1.19
CA SER A 3 -47.83 32.94 -1.31
C SER A 3 -46.61 32.11 -0.95
N ALA A 4 -46.83 31.17 -0.04
CA ALA A 4 -45.83 30.52 0.80
C ALA A 4 -45.06 29.41 0.07
N TRP A 5 -43.75 29.34 0.32
CA TRP A 5 -42.93 28.17 0.03
C TRP A 5 -43.15 27.15 1.14
N LEU A 6 -43.83 26.05 0.84
CA LEU A 6 -43.83 24.86 1.70
C LEU A 6 -42.55 24.07 1.41
N ALA A 7 -41.53 24.30 2.23
CA ALA A 7 -40.33 23.49 2.28
C ALA A 7 -40.67 22.13 2.92
N GLY A 8 -40.94 21.13 2.09
CA GLY A 8 -41.03 19.73 2.51
C GLY A 8 -39.64 19.11 2.60
N SER A 9 -39.05 19.06 3.79
CA SER A 9 -37.79 18.35 4.04
C SER A 9 -38.03 16.84 4.06
N ALA A 10 -37.81 16.17 2.93
CA ALA A 10 -37.72 14.71 2.89
C ALA A 10 -36.34 14.28 3.42
N LEU A 11 -36.27 13.85 4.69
CA LEU A 11 -35.10 13.11 5.19
C LEU A 11 -35.14 11.69 4.60
N LEU A 12 -34.41 11.48 3.51
CA LEU A 12 -34.09 10.14 3.01
C LEU A 12 -32.95 9.57 3.87
N VAL A 13 -33.30 8.74 4.86
CA VAL A 13 -32.31 7.91 5.58
C VAL A 13 -31.90 6.77 4.65
N ALA A 14 -30.85 6.99 3.87
CA ALA A 14 -30.21 5.93 3.12
C ALA A 14 -29.48 5.01 4.10
N ALA A 15 -30.12 3.89 4.48
CA ALA A 15 -29.47 2.80 5.19
C ALA A 15 -28.47 2.13 4.22
N GLY A 16 -27.25 2.65 4.18
CA GLY A 16 -26.14 2.02 3.48
C GLY A 16 -25.80 0.69 4.16
N SER A 17 -26.03 -0.42 3.46
CA SER A 17 -25.57 -1.74 3.88
C SER A 17 -24.04 -1.74 3.96
N VAL A 18 -23.51 -1.78 5.19
CA VAL A 18 -22.09 -2.02 5.46
C VAL A 18 -21.76 -3.48 5.16
N SER A 19 -21.34 -3.75 3.93
CA SER A 19 -20.74 -5.03 3.57
C SER A 19 -19.38 -5.12 4.26
N SER A 20 -19.29 -5.85 5.37
CA SER A 20 -18.02 -6.19 6.01
C SER A 20 -17.28 -7.19 5.11
N VAL A 21 -16.37 -6.71 4.27
CA VAL A 21 -15.45 -7.57 3.53
C VAL A 21 -14.51 -8.21 4.55
N GLN A 22 -14.75 -9.48 4.88
CA GLN A 22 -13.87 -10.27 5.73
C GLN A 22 -12.61 -10.60 4.92
N ALA A 23 -11.48 -9.96 5.21
CA ALA A 23 -10.21 -10.32 4.59
C ALA A 23 -9.83 -11.75 5.00
N ALA A 24 -9.56 -12.61 4.03
CA ALA A 24 -9.04 -13.96 4.32
C ALA A 24 -7.72 -13.82 5.08
N ALA A 25 -7.60 -14.50 6.22
CA ALA A 25 -6.36 -14.52 6.99
C ALA A 25 -5.25 -15.13 6.13
N LEU A 26 -4.13 -14.42 6.02
CA LEU A 26 -2.96 -14.91 5.31
C LEU A 26 -2.32 -16.04 6.12
N ASP A 27 -1.70 -17.01 5.45
CA ASP A 27 -0.88 -17.99 6.14
C ASP A 27 0.25 -17.27 6.93
N SER A 28 0.41 -17.63 8.20
CA SER A 28 1.31 -16.92 9.13
C SER A 28 2.77 -16.97 8.70
N HIS A 29 3.16 -18.01 7.94
CA HIS A 29 4.51 -18.12 7.39
C HIS A 29 4.74 -17.10 6.27
N VAL A 30 3.74 -16.90 5.41
CA VAL A 30 3.79 -15.89 4.36
C VAL A 30 3.81 -14.49 4.96
N GLU A 31 2.95 -14.23 5.94
CA GLU A 31 2.90 -12.92 6.63
C GLU A 31 4.25 -12.57 7.27
N SER A 32 4.88 -13.51 7.99
CA SER A 32 6.19 -13.30 8.61
C SER A 32 7.27 -12.90 7.61
N LYS A 33 7.28 -13.52 6.42
CA LYS A 33 8.23 -13.20 5.35
C LYS A 33 7.99 -11.80 4.78
N LEU A 34 6.73 -11.41 4.59
CA LEU A 34 6.39 -10.06 4.12
C LEU A 34 6.76 -8.99 5.16
N ILE A 35 6.54 -9.26 6.44
CA ILE A 35 7.01 -8.40 7.54
C ILE A 35 8.54 -8.27 7.51
N ALA A 36 9.27 -9.35 7.25
CA ALA A 36 10.72 -9.32 7.15
C ALA A 36 11.21 -8.41 6.01
N VAL A 37 10.50 -8.39 4.88
CA VAL A 37 10.77 -7.43 3.79
C VAL A 37 10.61 -6.00 4.29
N CYS A 38 9.49 -5.64 4.91
CA CYS A 38 9.27 -4.29 5.45
C CYS A 38 10.35 -3.89 6.49
N LYS A 39 10.74 -4.82 7.37
CA LYS A 39 11.82 -4.57 8.34
C LYS A 39 13.16 -4.30 7.66
N ALA A 40 13.49 -5.06 6.61
CA ALA A 40 14.72 -4.88 5.87
C ALA A 40 14.76 -3.55 5.09
N ILE A 41 13.62 -3.12 4.54
CA ILE A 41 13.47 -1.78 3.95
C ILE A 41 13.79 -0.71 4.99
N LYS A 42 13.12 -0.74 6.15
CA LYS A 42 13.32 0.25 7.22
C LYS A 42 14.77 0.31 7.72
N ALA A 43 15.47 -0.82 7.76
CA ALA A 43 16.86 -0.90 8.22
C ALA A 43 17.88 -0.34 7.21
N ASP A 44 17.44 0.06 6.02
CA ASP A 44 18.27 0.48 4.88
C ASP A 44 19.38 -0.50 4.47
N SER A 45 19.21 -1.79 4.77
CA SER A 45 20.19 -2.83 4.47
C SER A 45 19.89 -3.48 3.11
N ARG A 46 20.73 -3.17 2.12
CA ARG A 46 20.63 -3.73 0.75
C ARG A 46 20.68 -5.26 0.74
N ILE A 47 21.56 -5.84 1.58
CA ILE A 47 21.77 -7.29 1.67
C ILE A 47 20.53 -7.95 2.30
N ASP A 48 20.03 -7.39 3.40
CA ASP A 48 18.89 -7.97 4.09
C ASP A 48 17.60 -7.83 3.27
N LEU A 49 17.44 -6.73 2.53
CA LEU A 49 16.31 -6.58 1.61
C LEU A 49 16.36 -7.66 0.53
N GLN A 50 17.52 -7.88 -0.09
CA GLN A 50 17.65 -8.89 -1.12
C GLN A 50 17.40 -10.31 -0.58
N ARG A 51 17.87 -10.61 0.64
CA ARG A 51 17.59 -11.88 1.31
C ARG A 51 16.11 -12.05 1.62
N ALA A 52 15.49 -11.08 2.28
CA ALA A 52 14.08 -11.12 2.65
C ALA A 52 13.17 -11.29 1.43
N VAL A 53 13.44 -10.55 0.34
CA VAL A 53 12.69 -10.71 -0.91
C VAL A 53 12.88 -12.10 -1.50
N LYS A 54 14.10 -12.64 -1.52
CA LYS A 54 14.36 -14.01 -2.00
C LYS A 54 13.64 -15.06 -1.15
N ASP A 55 13.69 -14.94 0.17
CA ASP A 55 13.09 -15.89 1.12
C ASP A 55 11.55 -15.83 1.09
N SER A 56 10.99 -14.68 0.71
CA SER A 56 9.55 -14.52 0.43
C SER A 56 9.07 -15.35 -0.76
N GLY A 57 9.96 -15.62 -1.73
CA GLY A 57 9.60 -16.25 -3.00
C GLY A 57 8.79 -15.35 -3.95
N ILE A 58 8.62 -14.06 -3.62
CA ILE A 58 7.84 -13.09 -4.39
C ILE A 58 8.79 -12.09 -5.03
N SER A 59 8.57 -11.76 -6.31
CA SER A 59 9.40 -10.81 -7.05
C SER A 59 9.22 -9.37 -6.57
N TYR A 60 10.22 -8.52 -6.81
CA TYR A 60 10.15 -7.09 -6.49
C TYR A 60 8.92 -6.41 -7.09
N HIS A 61 8.61 -6.63 -8.37
CA HIS A 61 7.41 -6.07 -9.01
C HIS A 61 6.12 -6.46 -8.28
N ARG A 62 5.95 -7.75 -7.97
CA ARG A 62 4.75 -8.25 -7.27
C ARG A 62 4.63 -7.69 -5.85
N LEU A 63 5.75 -7.55 -5.15
CA LEU A 63 5.78 -6.91 -3.84
C LEU A 63 5.42 -5.43 -3.96
N ALA A 64 5.97 -4.70 -4.94
CA ALA A 64 5.66 -3.29 -5.12
C ALA A 64 4.20 -3.03 -5.52
N ASP A 65 3.54 -3.99 -6.16
CA ASP A 65 2.13 -3.90 -6.54
C ASP A 65 1.16 -4.08 -5.37
N GLY A 66 1.56 -4.77 -4.30
CA GLY A 66 0.60 -5.23 -3.28
C GLY A 66 1.08 -5.24 -1.83
N LEU A 67 2.39 -5.21 -1.57
CA LEU A 67 2.92 -5.14 -0.21
C LEU A 67 2.83 -3.71 0.31
N VAL A 68 2.10 -3.55 1.41
CA VAL A 68 2.03 -2.30 2.17
C VAL A 68 2.75 -2.47 3.51
N CYS A 69 3.69 -1.56 3.80
CA CYS A 69 4.41 -1.49 5.06
C CYS A 69 3.84 -0.33 5.88
N ASN A 70 3.14 -0.63 6.98
CA ASN A 70 2.45 0.37 7.81
C ASN A 70 1.55 1.33 7.01
N GLY A 71 0.82 0.80 6.02
CA GLY A 71 -0.08 1.59 5.18
C GLY A 71 0.58 2.36 4.03
N MET A 72 1.89 2.24 3.85
CA MET A 72 2.63 2.85 2.73
C MET A 72 3.15 1.77 1.77
N ASP A 73 3.23 2.07 0.47
CA ASP A 73 3.95 1.21 -0.46
C ASP A 73 5.44 1.13 -0.10
N MET A 74 6.12 0.12 -0.65
CA MET A 74 7.53 -0.16 -0.33
C MET A 74 8.46 1.04 -0.51
N TYR A 75 8.30 1.82 -1.58
CA TYR A 75 9.19 2.94 -1.89
C TYR A 75 8.90 4.13 -0.99
N THR A 76 7.63 4.50 -0.85
CA THR A 76 7.22 5.57 0.07
C THR A 76 7.64 5.26 1.50
N PHE A 77 7.47 4.01 1.95
CA PHE A 77 7.90 3.56 3.26
C PHE A 77 9.42 3.69 3.45
N ALA A 78 10.21 3.35 2.43
CA ALA A 78 11.66 3.54 2.46
C ALA A 78 12.03 5.01 2.64
N MET A 79 11.44 5.91 1.85
CA MET A 79 11.72 7.34 1.93
C MET A 79 11.29 7.95 3.27
N GLN A 80 10.14 7.54 3.80
CA GLN A 80 9.64 7.99 5.11
C GLN A 80 10.56 7.61 6.27
N HIS A 81 11.34 6.53 6.11
CA HIS A 81 12.29 6.05 7.11
C HIS A 81 13.75 6.38 6.79
N GLU A 82 13.99 7.33 5.89
CA GLU A 82 15.35 7.74 5.48
C GLU A 82 16.20 6.58 4.95
N ALA A 83 15.56 5.58 4.33
CA ALA A 83 16.20 4.38 3.81
C ALA A 83 16.53 4.54 2.30
N GLN A 84 17.51 5.38 1.98
CA GLN A 84 17.81 5.72 0.58
C GLN A 84 18.40 4.56 -0.21
N SER A 85 19.23 3.71 0.42
CA SER A 85 19.91 2.60 -0.24
C SER A 85 18.93 1.53 -0.72
N THR A 86 17.96 1.20 0.12
CA THR A 86 16.88 0.25 -0.17
C THR A 86 15.84 0.87 -1.09
N GLY A 87 15.48 2.14 -0.90
CA GLY A 87 14.63 2.90 -1.81
C GLY A 87 15.16 2.91 -3.24
N ALA A 88 16.46 3.12 -3.43
CA ALA A 88 17.10 3.07 -4.74
C ALA A 88 17.03 1.66 -5.38
N ILE A 89 17.17 0.59 -4.59
CA ILE A 89 16.97 -0.78 -5.08
C ILE A 89 15.52 -0.98 -5.53
N ILE A 90 14.56 -0.57 -4.70
CA ILE A 90 13.13 -0.73 -4.98
C ILE A 90 12.80 -0.01 -6.29
N ALA A 91 13.13 1.28 -6.42
CA ALA A 91 12.88 2.06 -7.63
C ALA A 91 13.47 1.39 -8.88
N ARG A 92 14.75 0.98 -8.82
CA ARG A 92 15.44 0.30 -9.93
C ARG A 92 14.81 -1.04 -10.30
N ARG A 93 14.18 -1.74 -9.36
CA ARG A 93 13.66 -3.10 -9.56
C ARG A 93 12.17 -3.15 -9.88
N THR A 94 11.45 -2.02 -9.88
CA THR A 94 9.98 -2.00 -9.89
C THR A 94 9.39 -1.04 -10.93
N ASP A 95 10.24 -0.42 -11.76
CA ASP A 95 9.84 0.53 -12.81
C ASP A 95 8.97 1.69 -12.29
N LEU A 96 9.16 2.09 -11.02
CA LEU A 96 8.41 3.19 -10.40
C LEU A 96 8.59 4.51 -11.16
N ASP A 97 9.72 4.71 -11.82
CA ASP A 97 9.94 5.86 -12.70
C ASP A 97 8.91 5.88 -13.85
N GLU A 98 8.67 4.76 -14.53
CA GLU A 98 7.66 4.68 -15.61
C GLU A 98 6.22 4.83 -15.09
N ARG A 99 5.91 4.28 -13.91
CA ARG A 99 4.59 4.45 -13.28
C ARG A 99 4.32 5.90 -12.89
N SER A 100 5.32 6.61 -12.39
CA SER A 100 5.21 8.04 -12.05
C SER A 100 4.97 8.92 -13.29
N LEU A 101 5.52 8.52 -14.45
CA LEU A 101 5.34 9.20 -15.73
C LEU A 101 3.98 8.90 -16.39
N THR A 102 3.42 7.71 -16.14
CA THR A 102 2.14 7.28 -16.70
C THR A 102 0.93 7.69 -15.85
N ALA A 103 1.09 7.83 -14.53
CA ALA A 103 0.03 8.30 -13.62
C ALA A 103 -0.26 9.82 -13.72
N ARG A 104 0.57 10.60 -14.42
CA ARG A 104 0.36 12.04 -14.71
C ARG A 104 -0.32 12.31 -16.07
N LYS A 105 -1.11 11.37 -16.59
CA LYS A 105 -2.01 11.59 -17.73
C LYS A 105 -3.45 11.54 -17.26
#